data_AF-A0A6B3M0L0-F1
#
_entry.id   AF-A0A6B3M0L0-F1
#
_cell.length_a   1.000
_cell.length_b   1.000
_cell.length_c   1.000
_cell.angle_alpha   90.00
_cell.angle_beta   90.00
_cell.angle_gamma   90.00
#
_symmetry.space_group_name_H-M   'P 1'
#
loop_
_entity.id
_entity.type
_entity.pdbx_description
1 polymer ?
#
loop_
_entity_poly.entity_id
_entity_poly.type
_entity_poly.pdbx_seq_one_letter_code
_entity_poly.pdbx_strand_id
1 'polypeptide(L)'
;MKIEDIARYYIAAPAYEAPLEVTKAFRQFVIDIAQVELQGINFQYVDFDPYFRGSQLCIEDMYTDVNQGNLMISTQGKNSDLYYNLNLLDPEVDLIFRCLHEMHHLKLKAGFGWEGEFLTAAHVMSFTDKPLFKQMLFSETVAQVAMYIQTGQFPKEQKVVLFDREFVRRFEKYWPESGPT
;
A
#
# COMPACT_ATOMS: atom_id res chain seq x y z
N MET A 1 -12.80 -15.66 -3.38
CA MET A 1 -11.67 -16.12 -2.54
C MET A 1 -11.65 -15.20 -1.34
N LYS A 2 -11.34 -15.70 -0.15
CA LYS A 2 -11.44 -14.90 1.07
C LYS A 2 -10.08 -14.31 1.45
N ILE A 3 -10.07 -13.22 2.21
CA ILE A 3 -8.83 -12.55 2.64
C ILE A 3 -7.90 -13.48 3.44
N GLU A 4 -8.48 -14.46 4.15
CA GLU A 4 -7.78 -15.48 4.92
C GLU A 4 -6.96 -16.42 4.02
N ASP A 5 -7.38 -16.63 2.76
CA ASP A 5 -6.61 -17.40 1.79
C ASP A 5 -5.33 -16.65 1.38
N ILE A 6 -5.44 -15.33 1.17
CA ILE A 6 -4.32 -14.44 0.86
C ILE A 6 -3.33 -14.43 2.02
N ALA A 7 -3.85 -14.26 3.25
CA ALA A 7 -3.04 -14.26 4.47
C ALA A 7 -2.27 -15.58 4.64
N ARG A 8 -2.95 -16.72 4.52
CA ARG A 8 -2.32 -18.04 4.66
C ARG A 8 -1.22 -18.25 3.63
N TYR A 9 -1.46 -17.86 2.38
CA TYR A 9 -0.44 -17.96 1.33
C TYR A 9 0.74 -17.04 1.60
N TYR A 10 0.49 -15.77 1.92
CA TYR A 10 1.53 -14.79 2.21
C TYR A 10 2.43 -15.22 3.38
N ILE A 11 1.85 -15.78 4.44
CA ILE A 11 2.59 -16.29 5.60
C ILE A 11 3.48 -17.47 5.19
N ALA A 12 2.93 -18.45 4.46
CA ALA A 12 3.61 -19.69 4.14
C ALA A 12 4.64 -19.57 3.01
N ALA A 13 4.43 -18.66 2.06
CA ALA A 13 5.30 -18.51 0.90
C ALA A 13 6.67 -17.94 1.28
N PRO A 14 7.76 -18.34 0.60
CA PRO A 14 9.05 -17.70 0.78
C PRO A 14 9.01 -16.24 0.28
N ALA A 15 9.88 -15.39 0.85
CA ALA A 15 10.08 -14.05 0.33
C ALA A 15 10.70 -14.12 -1.08
N TYR A 16 10.22 -13.25 -1.97
CA TYR A 16 10.83 -13.05 -3.27
C TYR A 16 12.00 -12.09 -3.15
N GLU A 17 13.20 -12.59 -3.44
CA GLU A 17 14.41 -11.78 -3.51
C GLU A 17 14.48 -11.10 -4.89
N ALA A 18 13.98 -9.86 -4.96
CA ALA A 18 14.01 -9.08 -6.18
C ALA A 18 15.45 -8.73 -6.59
N PRO A 19 15.86 -8.95 -7.86
CA PRO A 19 17.14 -8.49 -8.35
C PRO A 19 17.27 -6.97 -8.21
N LEU A 20 18.48 -6.47 -7.91
CA LEU A 20 18.73 -5.04 -7.68
C LEU A 20 18.17 -4.13 -8.78
N GLU A 21 18.31 -4.52 -10.04
CA GLU A 21 17.79 -3.73 -11.17
C GLU A 21 16.26 -3.70 -11.22
N VAL A 22 15.60 -4.77 -10.79
CA VAL A 22 14.13 -4.78 -10.63
C VAL A 22 13.72 -3.86 -9.50
N THR A 23 14.41 -3.94 -8.36
CA THR A 23 14.18 -3.08 -7.20
C THR A 23 14.33 -1.60 -7.55
N LYS A 24 15.43 -1.21 -8.21
CA LYS A 24 15.63 0.17 -8.68
C LYS A 24 14.51 0.64 -9.60
N ALA A 25 14.13 -0.20 -10.56
CA ALA A 25 13.06 0.12 -11.50
C ALA A 25 11.70 0.23 -10.81
N PHE A 26 11.44 -0.57 -9.77
CA PHE A 26 10.21 -0.50 -8.99
C PHE A 26 10.16 0.77 -8.15
N ARG A 27 11.26 1.13 -7.47
CA ARG A 27 11.37 2.38 -6.71
C ARG A 27 11.18 3.60 -7.61
N GLN A 28 11.81 3.61 -8.78
CA GLN A 28 11.62 4.70 -9.74
C GLN A 28 10.15 4.81 -10.18
N PHE A 29 9.50 3.67 -10.43
CA PHE A 29 8.07 3.66 -10.75
C PHE A 29 7.20 4.27 -9.63
N VAL A 30 7.50 3.97 -8.35
CA VAL A 30 6.81 4.62 -7.23
C VAL A 30 7.04 6.13 -7.21
N ILE A 31 8.28 6.57 -7.42
CA ILE A 31 8.65 8.00 -7.49
C ILE A 31 7.92 8.70 -8.65
N ASP A 32 7.86 8.07 -9.83
CA ASP A 32 7.23 8.64 -11.02
C ASP A 32 5.72 8.86 -10.80
N ILE A 33 5.03 7.91 -10.17
CA ILE A 33 3.62 8.09 -9.80
C ILE A 33 3.48 9.22 -8.78
N ALA A 34 4.33 9.26 -7.75
CA ALA A 34 4.28 10.29 -6.72
C ALA A 34 4.43 11.71 -7.26
N GLN A 35 5.31 11.91 -8.25
CA GLN A 35 5.51 13.21 -8.89
C GLN A 35 4.25 13.75 -9.59
N VAL A 36 3.32 12.88 -9.98
CA VAL A 36 2.05 13.26 -10.62
C VAL A 36 0.93 13.29 -9.60
N GLU A 37 0.79 12.22 -8.81
CA GLU A 37 -0.38 12.00 -7.97
C GLU A 37 -0.35 12.80 -6.66
N LEU A 38 0.82 13.26 -6.20
CA LEU A 38 0.97 13.97 -4.93
C LEU A 38 1.21 15.48 -5.08
N GLN A 39 1.04 16.02 -6.30
CA GLN A 39 1.25 17.44 -6.55
C GLN A 39 0.34 18.33 -5.70
N GLY A 40 0.92 19.39 -5.12
CA GLY A 40 0.17 20.41 -4.38
C GLY A 40 -0.21 20.02 -2.95
N ILE A 41 0.25 18.86 -2.46
CA ILE A 41 0.01 18.41 -1.09
C ILE A 41 1.31 18.47 -0.29
N ASN A 42 1.23 19.07 0.89
CA ASN A 42 2.29 19.11 1.87
C ASN A 42 2.15 17.94 2.85
N PHE A 43 3.05 16.95 2.74
CA PHE A 43 3.06 15.78 3.62
C PHE A 43 3.85 16.08 4.90
N GLN A 44 3.25 15.80 6.05
CA GLN A 44 3.88 15.95 7.36
C GLN A 44 4.04 14.59 8.01
N TYR A 45 5.28 14.16 8.25
CA TYR A 45 5.56 12.90 8.91
C TYR A 45 5.50 13.07 10.43
N VAL A 46 4.65 12.26 11.07
CA VAL A 46 4.42 12.31 12.53
C VAL A 46 4.67 10.94 13.16
N ASP A 47 5.06 10.90 14.43
CA ASP A 47 5.37 9.67 15.18
C ASP A 47 4.19 9.18 16.04
N PHE A 48 2.97 9.61 15.70
CA PHE A 48 1.70 9.22 16.29
C PHE A 48 0.67 8.93 15.18
N ASP A 49 -0.49 8.37 15.53
CA ASP A 49 -1.60 8.18 14.58
C ASP A 49 -2.47 9.45 14.50
N PRO A 50 -2.32 10.29 13.46
CA PRO A 50 -2.93 11.63 13.45
C PRO A 50 -4.45 11.63 13.34
N TYR A 51 -5.00 10.59 12.72
CA TYR A 51 -6.42 10.48 12.36
C TYR A 51 -7.18 9.47 13.19
N PHE A 52 -6.58 8.91 14.24
CA PHE A 52 -7.28 8.06 15.19
C PHE A 52 -7.72 8.83 16.44
N ARG A 53 -8.93 8.53 16.92
CA ARG A 53 -9.47 8.96 18.21
C ARG A 53 -9.83 7.72 19.01
N GLY A 54 -8.88 7.25 19.81
CA GLY A 54 -8.97 5.91 20.40
C GLY A 54 -8.88 4.85 19.29
N SER A 55 -9.91 4.00 19.15
CA SER A 55 -9.96 2.95 18.11
C SER A 55 -10.68 3.38 16.83
N GLN A 56 -11.13 4.63 16.73
CA GLN A 56 -11.91 5.11 15.59
C GLN A 56 -11.04 5.95 14.66
N LEU A 57 -11.07 5.62 13.37
CA LEU A 57 -10.51 6.46 12.31
C LEU A 57 -11.47 7.60 11.99
N CYS A 58 -10.97 8.84 12.05
CA CYS A 58 -11.67 10.06 11.68
C CYS A 58 -11.29 10.45 10.25
N ILE A 59 -11.96 9.83 9.27
CA ILE A 59 -11.68 10.07 7.85
C ILE A 59 -12.02 11.52 7.43
N GLU A 60 -12.97 12.17 8.11
CA GLU A 60 -13.34 13.56 7.88
C GLU A 60 -12.19 14.53 8.18
N ASP A 61 -11.38 14.23 9.20
CA ASP A 61 -10.18 15.01 9.53
C ASP A 61 -9.15 14.87 8.40
N MET A 62 -8.98 13.67 7.83
CA MET A 62 -8.10 13.43 6.68
C MET A 62 -8.54 14.24 5.45
N TYR A 63 -9.83 14.21 5.11
CA TYR A 63 -10.37 15.00 4.00
C TYR A 63 -10.21 16.50 4.25
N THR A 64 -10.40 16.96 5.49
CA THR A 64 -10.24 18.38 5.85
C THR A 64 -8.80 18.83 5.62
N ASP A 65 -7.82 18.06 6.08
CA ASP A 65 -6.40 18.37 5.88
C ASP A 65 -6.05 18.39 4.39
N VAL A 66 -6.46 17.38 3.62
CA VAL A 66 -6.16 17.30 2.18
C VAL A 66 -6.77 18.46 1.41
N ASN A 67 -8.00 18.87 1.76
CA ASN A 67 -8.63 20.04 1.16
C ASN A 67 -7.92 21.37 1.50
N GLN A 68 -7.10 21.38 2.55
CA GLN A 68 -6.22 22.50 2.90
C GLN A 68 -4.80 22.36 2.31
N GLY A 69 -4.57 21.33 1.50
CA GLY A 69 -3.27 21.05 0.89
C GLY A 69 -2.28 20.38 1.83
N ASN A 70 -2.73 19.71 2.90
CA ASN A 70 -1.87 19.00 3.86
C ASN A 70 -2.29 17.54 4.02
N LEU A 71 -1.36 16.66 4.39
CA LEU A 71 -1.70 15.32 4.87
C LEU A 71 -0.65 14.85 5.87
N MET A 72 -1.08 14.43 7.06
CA MET A 72 -0.19 13.84 8.05
C MET A 72 -0.04 12.35 7.81
N ILE A 73 1.20 11.85 7.81
CA ILE A 73 1.49 10.43 7.60
C ILE A 73 2.19 9.90 8.85
N SER A 74 1.59 8.86 9.46
CA SER A 74 2.17 8.19 10.61
C SER A 74 3.43 7.41 10.19
N THR A 75 4.51 7.60 10.96
CA THR A 75 5.76 6.86 10.86
C THR A 75 5.80 5.69 11.86
N GLN A 76 4.75 5.50 12.67
CA GLN A 76 4.67 4.39 13.61
C GLN A 76 4.72 3.04 12.89
N GLY A 77 5.29 2.04 13.59
CA GLY A 77 5.42 0.68 13.08
C GLY A 77 6.59 0.42 12.13
N LYS A 78 7.41 1.43 11.76
CA LYS A 78 8.58 1.25 10.88
C LYS A 78 9.90 1.82 11.40
N ASN A 79 10.00 2.02 12.71
CA ASN A 79 11.21 2.51 13.40
C ASN A 79 12.23 1.42 13.75
N SER A 80 12.18 0.24 13.13
CA SER A 80 13.22 -0.77 13.31
C SER A 80 14.01 -0.96 12.01
N ASP A 81 15.34 -0.90 12.12
CA ASP A 81 16.28 -1.24 11.04
C ASP A 81 15.97 -2.63 10.42
N LEU A 82 15.29 -3.49 11.18
CA LEU A 82 14.82 -4.81 10.78
C LEU A 82 13.79 -4.78 9.64
N TYR A 83 12.91 -3.77 9.58
CA TYR A 83 11.85 -3.75 8.57
C TYR A 83 12.41 -3.59 7.15
N TYR A 84 13.50 -2.82 6.98
CA TYR A 84 14.08 -2.51 5.67
C TYR A 84 15.10 -3.53 5.15
N ASN A 85 15.36 -4.62 5.90
CA ASN A 85 16.40 -5.60 5.55
C ASN A 85 16.22 -6.29 4.18
N LEU A 86 15.00 -6.28 3.63
CA LEU A 86 14.68 -6.95 2.36
C LEU A 86 14.63 -6.00 1.15
N ASN A 87 15.01 -4.72 1.33
CA ASN A 87 15.41 -3.80 0.27
C ASN A 87 14.40 -3.57 -0.88
N LEU A 88 13.09 -3.87 -0.81
CA LEU A 88 12.19 -3.48 -1.91
C LEU A 88 12.06 -1.95 -1.94
N LEU A 89 11.61 -1.38 -0.83
CA LEU A 89 11.52 0.07 -0.62
C LEU A 89 12.58 0.47 0.40
N ASP A 90 13.46 1.39 0.04
CA ASP A 90 14.28 2.05 1.05
C ASP A 90 13.40 2.99 1.90
N PRO A 91 13.90 3.51 3.04
CA PRO A 91 13.07 4.31 3.94
C PRO A 91 12.41 5.53 3.29
N GLU A 92 13.09 6.18 2.34
CA GLU A 92 12.55 7.35 1.65
C GLU A 92 11.42 6.96 0.70
N VAL A 93 11.64 5.93 -0.13
CA VAL A 93 10.63 5.46 -1.08
C VAL A 93 9.45 4.80 -0.35
N ASP A 94 9.65 4.18 0.82
CA ASP A 94 8.55 3.66 1.65
C ASP A 94 7.62 4.77 2.11
N LEU A 95 8.17 5.91 2.56
CA LEU A 95 7.37 7.08 2.94
C LEU A 95 6.60 7.64 1.75
N ILE A 96 7.23 7.72 0.58
CA ILE A 96 6.55 8.12 -0.67
C ILE A 96 5.41 7.16 -1.02
N PHE A 97 5.66 5.85 -0.91
CA PHE A 97 4.66 4.83 -1.18
C PHE A 97 3.46 4.92 -0.23
N ARG A 98 3.69 5.23 1.05
CA ARG A 98 2.63 5.51 2.03
C ARG A 98 1.83 6.75 1.66
N CYS A 99 2.49 7.85 1.31
CA CYS A 99 1.82 9.05 0.84
C CYS A 99 0.90 8.76 -0.36
N LEU A 100 1.40 7.95 -1.31
CA LEU A 100 0.61 7.46 -2.44
C LEU A 100 -0.59 6.63 -1.99
N HIS A 101 -0.37 5.63 -1.16
CA HIS A 101 -1.42 4.73 -0.67
C HIS A 101 -2.55 5.51 0.02
N GLU A 102 -2.22 6.35 0.99
CA GLU A 102 -3.18 7.18 1.74
C GLU A 102 -3.94 8.16 0.83
N MET A 103 -3.23 8.83 -0.09
CA MET A 103 -3.87 9.73 -1.05
C MET A 103 -4.88 9.01 -1.94
N HIS A 104 -4.58 7.79 -2.38
CA HIS A 104 -5.47 7.01 -3.22
C HIS A 104 -6.69 6.49 -2.45
N HIS A 105 -6.58 6.21 -1.16
CA HIS A 105 -7.76 5.98 -0.32
C HIS A 105 -8.73 7.16 -0.38
N LEU A 106 -8.22 8.39 -0.25
CA LEU A 106 -9.04 9.60 -0.26
C LEU A 106 -9.61 9.92 -1.66
N LYS A 107 -8.78 9.83 -2.71
CA LYS A 107 -9.22 10.09 -4.10
C LYS A 107 -10.32 9.14 -4.55
N LEU A 108 -10.21 7.87 -4.16
CA LEU A 108 -11.17 6.82 -4.55
C LEU A 108 -12.34 6.71 -3.57
N LYS A 109 -12.38 7.50 -2.50
CA LYS A 109 -13.30 7.31 -1.36
C LYS A 109 -13.30 5.85 -0.86
N ALA A 110 -12.13 5.21 -0.90
CA ALA A 110 -11.94 3.84 -0.49
C ALA A 110 -11.80 3.79 1.04
N GLY A 111 -12.59 2.93 1.70
CA GLY A 111 -12.44 2.70 3.14
C GLY A 111 -11.08 2.08 3.49
N PHE A 112 -10.74 2.02 4.77
CA PHE A 112 -9.51 1.38 5.27
C PHE A 112 -9.73 -0.10 5.66
N GLY A 113 -10.86 -0.67 5.24
CA GLY A 113 -11.12 -2.10 5.29
C GLY A 113 -10.49 -2.81 4.10
N TRP A 114 -10.55 -4.14 4.09
CA TRP A 114 -9.91 -4.94 3.05
C TRP A 114 -10.42 -4.64 1.63
N GLU A 115 -11.69 -4.29 1.45
CA GLU A 115 -12.25 -3.90 0.16
C GLU A 115 -11.64 -2.58 -0.35
N GLY A 116 -11.31 -1.66 0.54
CA GLY A 116 -10.73 -0.39 0.15
C GLY A 116 -9.22 -0.48 -0.09
N GLU A 117 -8.50 -1.26 0.71
CA GLU A 117 -7.11 -1.64 0.43
C GLU A 117 -6.96 -2.28 -0.96
N PHE A 118 -7.94 -3.11 -1.28
CA PHE A 118 -8.05 -3.73 -2.57
C PHE A 118 -8.26 -2.72 -3.70
N LEU A 119 -9.22 -1.81 -3.54
CA LEU A 119 -9.52 -0.78 -4.53
C LEU A 119 -8.31 0.13 -4.77
N THR A 120 -7.65 0.56 -3.69
CA THR A 120 -6.43 1.35 -3.72
C THR A 120 -5.31 0.60 -4.45
N ALA A 121 -5.05 -0.66 -4.09
CA ALA A 121 -4.03 -1.47 -4.74
C ALA A 121 -4.32 -1.66 -6.23
N ALA A 122 -5.56 -2.00 -6.60
CA ALA A 122 -5.98 -2.18 -7.99
C ALA A 122 -5.77 -0.92 -8.82
N HIS A 123 -6.08 0.25 -8.24
CA HIS A 123 -5.87 1.52 -8.90
C HIS A 123 -4.38 1.79 -9.14
N VAL A 124 -3.54 1.62 -8.12
CA VAL A 124 -2.09 1.83 -8.27
C VAL A 124 -1.47 0.85 -9.27
N MET A 125 -1.95 -0.40 -9.29
CA MET A 125 -1.55 -1.41 -10.28
C MET A 125 -1.92 -1.02 -11.72
N SER A 126 -2.92 -0.16 -11.94
CA SER A 126 -3.33 0.28 -13.28
C SER A 126 -2.31 1.21 -13.95
N PHE A 127 -1.41 1.83 -13.18
CA PHE A 127 -0.34 2.68 -13.71
C PHE A 127 0.84 1.91 -14.34
N THR A 128 0.78 0.57 -14.37
CA THR A 128 1.85 -0.25 -14.94
C THR A 128 1.32 -1.46 -15.69
N ASP A 129 1.91 -1.76 -16.83
CA ASP A 129 1.65 -3.03 -17.54
C ASP A 129 2.60 -4.14 -17.10
N LYS A 130 3.58 -3.86 -16.23
CA LYS A 130 4.58 -4.84 -15.79
C LYS A 130 3.96 -5.82 -14.79
N PRO A 131 3.79 -7.11 -15.12
CA PRO A 131 3.12 -8.05 -14.23
C PRO A 131 3.82 -8.23 -12.88
N LEU A 132 5.15 -8.13 -12.86
CA LEU A 132 5.94 -8.22 -11.64
C LEU A 132 5.67 -7.04 -10.70
N PHE A 133 5.51 -5.83 -11.23
CA PHE A 133 5.22 -4.65 -10.40
C PHE A 133 3.82 -4.74 -9.79
N LYS A 134 2.86 -5.27 -10.55
CA LYS A 134 1.52 -5.56 -10.01
C LYS A 134 1.57 -6.55 -8.85
N GLN A 135 2.37 -7.61 -8.96
CA GLN A 135 2.55 -8.56 -7.85
C GLN A 135 3.23 -7.92 -6.64
N MET A 136 4.25 -7.08 -6.85
CA MET A 136 4.93 -6.36 -5.77
C MET A 136 3.98 -5.40 -5.06
N LEU A 137 3.21 -4.61 -5.80
CA LEU A 137 2.17 -3.72 -5.26
C LEU A 137 1.13 -4.50 -4.45
N PHE A 138 0.59 -5.58 -5.03
CA PHE A 138 -0.38 -6.44 -4.35
C PHE A 138 0.17 -7.03 -3.05
N SER A 139 1.44 -7.44 -3.05
CA SER A 139 2.10 -7.95 -1.86
C SER A 139 2.24 -6.88 -0.78
N GLU A 140 2.74 -5.69 -1.13
CA GLU A 140 2.98 -4.59 -0.18
C GLU A 140 1.71 -3.94 0.37
N THR A 141 0.57 -4.12 -0.30
CA THR A 141 -0.71 -3.52 0.11
C THR A 141 -1.65 -4.60 0.67
N VAL A 142 -2.26 -5.38 -0.22
CA VAL A 142 -3.32 -6.33 0.11
C VAL A 142 -2.80 -7.50 0.96
N ALA A 143 -1.64 -8.07 0.61
CA ALA A 143 -1.17 -9.28 1.30
C ALA A 143 -0.67 -8.99 2.72
N GLN A 144 0.03 -7.87 2.92
CA GLN A 144 0.44 -7.42 4.25
C GLN A 144 -0.78 -7.13 5.14
N VAL A 145 -1.80 -6.45 4.62
CA VAL A 145 -3.04 -6.19 5.37
C VAL A 145 -3.82 -7.48 5.65
N ALA A 146 -3.86 -8.42 4.69
CA ALA A 146 -4.48 -9.72 4.90
C ALA A 146 -3.83 -10.48 6.08
N MET A 147 -2.50 -10.46 6.18
CA MET A 147 -1.78 -11.01 7.34
C MET A 147 -2.14 -10.28 8.63
N TYR A 148 -2.19 -8.95 8.62
CA TYR A 148 -2.57 -8.16 9.80
C TYR A 148 -3.99 -8.49 10.27
N ILE A 149 -4.97 -8.56 9.37
CA ILE A 149 -6.35 -8.92 9.70
C ILE A 149 -6.43 -10.32 10.30
N GLN A 150 -5.65 -11.26 9.77
CA GLN A 150 -5.66 -12.66 10.23
C GLN A 150 -4.93 -12.86 11.57
N THR A 151 -3.91 -12.06 11.87
CA THR A 151 -2.97 -12.32 12.98
C THR A 151 -2.87 -11.21 14.02
N GLY A 152 -3.43 -10.02 13.74
CA GLY A 152 -3.27 -8.80 14.53
C GLY A 152 -1.87 -8.18 14.44
N GLN A 153 -0.99 -8.68 13.57
CA GLN A 153 0.40 -8.26 13.47
C GLN A 153 0.82 -8.03 12.01
N PHE A 154 1.48 -6.90 11.77
CA PHE A 154 2.20 -6.67 10.51
C PHE A 154 3.49 -7.52 10.47
N PRO A 155 4.03 -7.81 9.28
CA PRO A 155 5.29 -8.51 9.16
C PRO A 155 6.43 -7.70 9.81
N LYS A 156 7.33 -8.38 10.51
CA LYS A 156 8.50 -7.76 11.18
C LYS A 156 9.56 -7.25 10.20
N GLU A 157 9.58 -7.81 8.99
CA GLU A 157 10.50 -7.50 7.90
C GLU A 157 9.66 -7.32 6.62
N GLN A 158 10.04 -6.37 5.76
CA GLN A 158 9.35 -6.16 4.48
C GLN A 158 9.40 -7.42 3.62
N LYS A 159 8.26 -8.02 3.29
CA LYS A 159 8.22 -9.29 2.57
C LYS A 159 7.39 -9.17 1.30
N VAL A 160 8.03 -9.50 0.17
CA VAL A 160 7.34 -9.61 -1.12
C VAL A 160 7.03 -11.09 -1.38
N VAL A 161 5.79 -11.39 -1.75
CA VAL A 161 5.37 -12.72 -2.19
C VAL A 161 4.83 -12.62 -3.60
N LEU A 162 5.32 -13.48 -4.49
CA LEU A 162 4.80 -13.61 -5.85
C LEU A 162 3.61 -14.56 -5.85
N PHE A 163 2.43 -14.00 -6.13
CA PHE A 163 1.20 -14.77 -6.27
C PHE A 163 1.06 -15.29 -7.72
N ASP A 164 0.19 -16.28 -7.90
CA ASP A 164 -0.19 -16.72 -9.25
C ASP A 164 -0.69 -15.51 -10.09
N ARG A 165 -0.26 -15.43 -11.36
CA ARG A 165 -0.62 -14.30 -12.23
C ARG A 165 -2.11 -14.22 -12.48
N GLU A 166 -2.77 -15.36 -12.65
CA GLU A 166 -4.22 -15.43 -12.79
C GLU A 166 -4.92 -15.05 -11.49
N PHE A 167 -4.29 -15.30 -10.33
CA PHE A 167 -4.78 -14.81 -9.06
C PHE A 167 -4.79 -13.27 -9.04
N VAL A 168 -3.68 -12.60 -9.39
CA VAL A 168 -3.62 -11.12 -9.41
C VAL A 168 -4.53 -10.52 -10.50
N ARG A 169 -4.63 -11.13 -11.68
CA ARG A 169 -5.55 -10.67 -12.74
C ARG A 169 -7.02 -10.79 -12.39
N ARG A 170 -7.41 -11.86 -11.69
CA ARG A 170 -8.80 -12.02 -11.22
C ARG A 170 -9.22 -10.91 -10.28
N PHE A 171 -8.26 -10.29 -9.60
CA PHE A 171 -8.49 -9.13 -8.77
C PHE A 171 -8.75 -7.86 -9.60
N GLU A 172 -8.01 -7.62 -10.70
CA GLU A 172 -8.30 -6.49 -11.60
C GLU A 172 -9.75 -6.49 -12.12
N LYS A 173 -10.38 -7.66 -12.24
CA LYS A 173 -11.77 -7.82 -12.70
C LYS A 173 -12.84 -7.33 -11.70
N TYR A 174 -12.51 -7.14 -10.42
CA TYR A 174 -13.45 -6.58 -9.43
C TYR A 174 -13.43 -5.05 -9.39
N TRP A 175 -12.71 -4.42 -10.33
CA TRP A 175 -12.86 -3.00 -10.63
C TRP A 175 -14.29 -2.73 -11.09
N PRO A 176 -15.07 -1.89 -10.40
CA PRO A 176 -16.33 -1.45 -10.97
C PRO A 176 -15.99 -0.63 -12.23
N GLU A 177 -16.50 -1.06 -13.40
CA GLU A 177 -16.27 -0.37 -14.69
C GLU A 177 -16.73 1.10 -14.65
N SER A 178 -17.58 1.43 -13.68
CA SER A 178 -17.87 2.77 -13.21
C SER A 178 -17.15 2.97 -11.87
N GLY A 179 -16.13 3.83 -11.82
CA GLY A 179 -15.59 4.34 -10.56
C GLY A 179 -16.71 4.87 -9.65
N PRO A 180 -16.47 5.06 -8.34
CA PRO A 180 -17.50 5.43 -7.39
C PRO A 180 -18.23 6.69 -7.87
N THR A 181 -19.55 6.54 -8.10
CA THR A 181 -20.49 7.63 -8.37
C THR A 181 -20.57 8.60 -7.20
#